data_AF-A0A975R6B4-F1
#
_entry.id   AF-A0A975R6B4-F1
#
_cell.length_a   1.000
_cell.length_b   1.000
_cell.length_c   1.000
_cell.angle_alpha   90.00
_cell.angle_beta   90.00
_cell.angle_gamma   90.00
#
_symmetry.space_group_name_H-M   'P 1'
#
loop_
_entity.id
_entity.type
_entity.pdbx_description
1 polymer ?
#
loop_
_entity_poly.entity_id
_entity_poly.type
_entity_poly.pdbx_seq_one_letter_code
_entity_poly.pdbx_strand_id
1 'polypeptide(L)' 'MVTRGEAMVAAVVGGLTLAAAFPPWSVPLVAPLGVGAFFLTVSGRGARSGAVTGFGFGLAFVGPAL' A
#
# COMPACT_ATOMS: atom_id res chain seq x y z
N MET A 1 -4.93 18.74 -2.58
CA MET A 1 -5.55 17.66 -3.37
C MET A 1 -4.44 16.66 -3.69
N VAL A 2 -4.50 15.43 -3.18
CA VAL A 2 -3.49 14.41 -3.51
C VAL A 2 -3.71 14.00 -4.96
N THR A 3 -2.69 14.18 -5.79
CA THR A 3 -2.71 13.78 -7.19
C THR A 3 -2.78 12.26 -7.33
N ARG A 4 -3.23 11.79 -8.50
CA ARG A 4 -3.30 10.36 -8.80
C ARG A 4 -1.92 9.67 -8.65
N GLY A 5 -0.85 10.38 -9.00
CA GLY A 5 0.53 9.88 -8.90
C GLY A 5 1.00 9.74 -7.45
N GLU A 6 0.84 10.77 -6.62
CA GLU A 6 1.22 10.74 -5.21
C GLU A 6 0.55 9.60 -4.45
N ALA A 7 -0.69 9.28 -4.80
CA ALA A 7 -1.38 8.21 -4.15
C ALA A 7 -1.01 6.81 -4.62
N MET A 8 -0.59 6.68 -5.88
CA MET A 8 0.04 5.44 -6.34
C MET A 8 1.37 5.24 -5.61
N VAL A 9 2.17 6.29 -5.46
CA VAL A 9 3.42 6.25 -4.69
C VAL A 9 3.14 5.85 -3.25
N ALA A 10 2.16 6.48 -2.59
CA ALA A 10 1.78 6.13 -1.22
C ALA A 10 1.24 4.70 -1.09
N ALA A 11 0.53 4.19 -2.11
CA ALA A 11 0.07 2.80 -2.13
C ALA A 11 1.23 1.81 -2.27
N VAL A 12 2.23 2.12 -3.11
CA VAL A 12 3.45 1.31 -3.24
C VAL A 12 4.24 1.32 -1.94
N VAL A 13 4.47 2.50 -1.35
CA VAL A 13 5.17 2.63 -0.06
C VAL A 13 4.42 1.90 1.04
N GLY A 14 3.08 2.01 1.09
CA GLY A 14 2.24 1.27 2.03
C GLY A 14 2.37 -0.24 1.86
N GLY A 15 2.38 -0.73 0.62
CA GLY A 15 2.54 -2.16 0.32
C GLY A 15 3.90 -2.70 0.75
N LEU A 16 4.98 -1.97 0.47
CA LEU A 16 6.33 -2.31 0.94
C LEU A 16 6.46 -2.26 2.46
N THR A 17 5.83 -1.26 3.10
CA THR A 17 5.80 -1.14 4.56
C THR A 17 5.08 -2.33 5.18
N LEU A 18 3.97 -2.78 4.56
CA LEU A 18 3.28 -3.99 5.00
C LEU A 18 4.13 -5.23 4.77
N ALA A 19 4.85 -5.35 3.65
CA ALA A 19 5.73 -6.48 3.37
C ALA A 19 6.83 -6.62 4.46
N ALA A 20 7.37 -5.50 4.95
CA ALA A 20 8.35 -5.50 6.04
C ALA A 20 7.81 -6.04 7.38
N ALA A 21 6.49 -6.16 7.54
CA ALA A 21 5.90 -6.83 8.71
C ALA A 21 6.08 -8.35 8.68
N PHE A 22 6.38 -8.93 7.52
CA PHE A 22 6.58 -10.36 7.30
C PHE A 22 8.08 -10.67 7.12
N PRO A 23 8.48 -11.96 7.10
CA PRO A 23 9.85 -12.34 6.77
C PRO A 23 10.29 -11.73 5.42
N PRO A 24 11.56 -11.29 5.29
CA PRO A 24 12.69 -11.51 6.19
C PRO A 24 12.80 -10.54 7.39
N TRP A 25 12.18 -9.35 7.34
CA TRP A 25 12.36 -8.33 8.38
C TRP A 25 11.55 -8.59 9.64
N SER A 26 10.36 -9.20 9.50
CA SER A 26 9.50 -9.63 10.62
C SER A 26 9.24 -8.52 11.65
N VAL A 27 8.91 -7.31 11.17
CA VAL A 27 8.65 -6.14 12.03
C VAL A 27 7.13 -5.89 12.13
N PRO A 28 6.37 -6.67 12.92
CA PRO A 28 4.90 -6.61 12.93
C PRO A 28 4.33 -5.23 13.31
N LEU A 29 5.11 -4.43 14.04
CA LEU A 29 4.76 -3.05 14.43
C LEU A 29 4.50 -2.12 13.24
N VAL A 30 5.04 -2.41 12.04
CA VAL A 30 4.80 -1.57 10.85
C VAL A 30 3.55 -1.98 10.07
N ALA A 31 2.92 -3.12 10.37
CA ALA A 31 1.72 -3.58 9.68
C ALA A 31 0.55 -2.56 9.75
N PRO A 32 0.23 -1.95 10.91
CA PRO A 32 -0.82 -0.93 10.98
C PRO A 32 -0.50 0.30 10.12
N LEU A 33 0.77 0.66 9.96
CA LEU A 33 1.20 1.79 9.13
C LEU A 33 0.96 1.49 7.64
N GLY A 34 1.31 0.28 7.18
CA GLY A 34 1.05 -0.15 5.81
C GLY A 34 -0.44 -0.20 5.47
N VAL A 35 -1.24 -0.78 6.37
CA VAL A 35 -2.72 -0.85 6.21
C VAL A 35 -3.36 0.54 6.29
N GLY A 36 -2.90 1.39 7.21
CA GLY A 36 -3.39 2.77 7.34
C GLY A 36 -3.07 3.61 6.11
N ALA A 37 -1.85 3.50 5.58
CA ALA A 37 -1.46 4.14 4.32
C ALA A 37 -2.35 3.68 3.16
N PHE A 38 -2.62 2.37 3.05
CA PHE A 38 -3.54 1.85 2.05
C PHE A 38 -4.94 2.47 2.18
N PHE A 39 -5.52 2.44 3.37
CA PHE A 39 -6.85 2.98 3.63
C PHE A 39 -6.95 4.47 3.24
N LEU A 40 -5.94 5.27 3.59
CA LEU A 40 -5.86 6.69 3.22
C LEU A 40 -5.75 6.89 1.70
N THR A 41 -5.03 6.03 1.00
CA THR A 41 -4.90 6.14 -0.45
C THR A 41 -6.19 5.80 -1.20
N VAL A 42 -7.01 4.87 -0.71
CA VAL A 42 -8.26 4.50 -1.39
C VAL A 42 -9.48 5.29 -0.91
N SER A 43 -9.38 5.93 0.26
CA SER A 43 -10.45 6.75 0.84
C SER A 43 -10.84 7.90 -0.10
N GLY A 44 -12.15 8.07 -0.32
CA GLY A 44 -12.69 9.15 -1.16
C GLY A 44 -12.46 8.97 -2.66
N ARG A 45 -11.99 7.80 -3.12
CA ARG A 45 -11.86 7.49 -4.56
C ARG A 45 -13.04 6.71 -5.10
N GLY A 46 -13.39 6.98 -6.35
CA GLY A 46 -14.33 6.13 -7.11
C GLY A 46 -13.79 4.71 -7.30
N ALA A 47 -14.68 3.73 -7.40
CA ALA A 47 -14.37 2.30 -7.40
C ALA A 47 -13.24 1.90 -8.36
N ARG A 48 -13.27 2.39 -9.61
CA ARG A 48 -12.24 2.08 -10.62
C ARG A 48 -10.85 2.62 -10.23
N SER A 49 -10.80 3.81 -9.63
CA SER A 49 -9.53 4.42 -9.20
C SER A 49 -8.99 3.74 -7.95
N GLY A 50 -9.86 3.42 -6.99
CA GLY A 50 -9.51 2.64 -5.81
C GLY A 50 -8.97 1.25 -6.16
N ALA A 51 -9.57 0.57 -7.13
CA ALA A 51 -9.09 -0.74 -7.60
C ALA A 51 -7.67 -0.69 -8.19
N VAL A 52 -7.34 0.33 -8.99
CA VAL A 52 -5.99 0.50 -9.54
C VAL A 52 -4.97 0.77 -8.43
N THR A 53 -5.33 1.63 -7.47
CA THR A 53 -4.47 1.91 -6.30
C THR A 53 -4.28 0.66 -5.44
N GLY A 54 -5.33 -0.13 -5.20
CA GLY A 54 -5.26 -1.39 -4.48
C GLY A 54 -4.44 -2.47 -5.18
N PHE A 55 -4.52 -2.53 -6.51
CA PHE A 55 -3.66 -3.41 -7.29
C PHE A 55 -2.18 -3.02 -7.15
N GLY A 56 -1.87 -1.73 -7.21
CA GLY A 56 -0.50 -1.21 -6.98
C GLY A 56 0.03 -1.56 -5.59
N PHE A 57 -0.79 -1.37 -4.55
CA PHE A 57 -0.47 -1.77 -3.18
C PHE A 57 -0.19 -3.29 -3.09
N GLY A 58 -1.08 -4.12 -3.65
CA GLY A 58 -0.96 -5.57 -3.63
C GLY A 58 0.30 -6.06 -4.35
N LEU A 59 0.62 -5.47 -5.50
CA LEU A 59 1.88 -5.76 -6.21
C LEU A 59 3.11 -5.37 -5.37
N ALA A 60 3.08 -4.21 -4.72
CA ALA A 60 4.20 -3.78 -3.87
C ALA A 60 4.34 -4.63 -2.60
N PHE A 61 3.24 -5.18 -2.09
CA PHE A 61 3.24 -6.12 -0.97
C PHE A 61 3.79 -7.50 -1.37
N VAL A 62 3.34 -8.04 -2.51
CA VAL A 62 3.73 -9.39 -2.97
C VAL A 62 5.10 -9.42 -3.64
N GLY A 63 5.49 -8.35 -4.33
CA GLY A 63 6.73 -8.28 -5.10
C GLY A 63 8.00 -8.69 -4.32
N PRO A 64 8.21 -8.21 -3.08
CA PRO A 64 9.34 -8.63 -2.24
C PRO A 64 9.33 -10.10 -1.81
N ALA A 65 8.20 -10.79 -1.95
CA ALA A 65 8.02 -12.20 -1.58
C ALA A 65 8.11 -13.16 -2.77
N LEU A 66 8.28 -12.65 -4.00
CA LEU A 66 8.55 -13.40 -5.23
C LEU A 66 10.05 -13.46 -5.51
#